data_AF-A0A0C9T6Y7-F1
#
_entry.id   AF-A0A0C9T6Y7-F1
#
_cell.length_a   1.000
_cell.length_b   1.000
_cell.length_c   1.000
_cell.angle_alpha   90.00
_cell.angle_beta   90.00
_cell.angle_gamma   90.00
#
_symmetry.space_group_name_H-M   'P 1'
#
loop_
_entity.id
_entity.type
_entity.pdbx_description
1 polymer ?
#
loop_
_entity_poly.entity_id
_entity_poly.type
_entity_poly.pdbx_seq_one_letter_code
_entity_poly.pdbx_strand_id
1 'polypeptide(L)'
;MAYPYGNGRRPKFVKFAPGDRGEGLLDAFYEDPRVFRGKPGKRGQIHAWGLYPHPDEDNLPEYDVMKTMQRMMATQMIYHKQDSPERQFINALKERKRKELAALDLEGRDKRDVIIRIYLVGVNDAQGNPRIWRRLRVSGGIKLSVIQDKVIAPVMGWVRNFHCYFFTQLSDGTMFGPKDSDAVDRFSWQNSIGYDWMPDDKYMLAQLYAKEGDQIGYLYDFGDKWFHEIEIEKIIPQEESDGHIEILDGKGMCPGENMHGSLQYNDFLKELDSASPAKKAEKKREILSCPNYKEFGKPPSLFNPDAFDITQATERLASALSSTNSVRSGAKIYTMPIAPTEEFNDHRSKGLKKGQTIMKNNVDEDHGYWQETVSGGSDKKKESVCASCGKPGGEALKVCGGCRQIMYCSPEHQKAHWTAVHKKQCTRNFLKK
;
A
#
# COMPACT_ATOMS: atom_id res chain seq x y z
N MET A 1 23.05 -42.98 -1.54
CA MET A 1 22.87 -42.09 -0.37
C MET A 1 21.66 -41.22 -0.64
N ALA A 2 20.53 -41.48 0.01
CA ALA A 2 19.34 -40.65 -0.11
C ALA A 2 19.63 -39.32 0.61
N TYR A 3 19.61 -38.21 -0.13
CA TYR A 3 19.84 -36.90 0.47
C TYR A 3 18.67 -36.57 1.43
N PRO A 4 18.95 -36.03 2.63
CA PRO A 4 17.92 -35.83 3.67
C PRO A 4 17.00 -34.61 3.44
N TYR A 5 17.08 -33.96 2.27
CA TYR A 5 16.36 -32.72 1.97
C TYR A 5 15.64 -32.82 0.62
N GLY A 6 14.45 -32.20 0.48
CA GLY A 6 13.52 -32.36 -0.64
C GLY A 6 14.11 -32.08 -2.03
N ASN A 7 15.13 -31.21 -2.13
CA ASN A 7 15.87 -30.93 -3.38
C ASN A 7 17.28 -31.54 -3.43
N GLY A 8 17.64 -32.40 -2.48
CA GLY A 8 18.98 -32.97 -2.36
C GLY A 8 20.08 -31.97 -1.95
N ARG A 9 19.72 -30.71 -1.65
CA ARG A 9 20.64 -29.63 -1.28
C ARG A 9 20.57 -29.34 0.21
N ARG A 10 21.72 -29.15 0.85
CA ARG A 10 21.80 -28.69 2.25
C ARG A 10 21.71 -27.17 2.30
N PRO A 11 20.86 -26.57 3.15
CA PRO A 11 20.80 -25.12 3.29
C PRO A 11 22.11 -24.56 3.86
N LYS A 12 22.57 -23.42 3.33
CA LYS A 12 23.81 -22.76 3.78
C LYS A 12 23.64 -21.96 5.09
N PHE A 13 22.43 -21.46 5.35
CA PHE A 13 22.15 -20.57 6.47
C PHE A 13 20.97 -21.03 7.33
N VAL A 14 19.84 -21.34 6.70
CA VAL A 14 18.59 -21.67 7.42
C VAL A 14 18.69 -23.03 8.11
N LYS A 15 18.02 -23.15 9.26
CA LYS A 15 17.96 -24.39 10.04
C LYS A 15 16.56 -24.97 9.98
N PHE A 16 16.47 -26.24 9.61
CA PHE A 16 15.22 -27.00 9.65
C PHE A 16 14.98 -27.59 11.03
N ALA A 17 13.72 -27.58 11.44
CA ALA A 17 13.25 -28.30 12.61
C ALA A 17 13.20 -29.82 12.34
N PRO A 18 13.24 -30.66 13.39
CA PRO A 18 12.98 -32.09 13.24
C PRO A 18 11.62 -32.33 12.54
N GLY A 19 11.63 -33.11 11.46
CA GLY A 19 10.44 -33.41 10.66
C GLY A 19 10.25 -32.55 9.40
N ASP A 20 10.95 -31.41 9.27
CA ASP A 20 10.96 -30.63 8.03
C ASP A 20 12.11 -31.07 7.12
N ARG A 21 11.75 -31.55 5.93
CA ARG A 21 12.71 -31.96 4.89
C ARG A 21 12.97 -30.86 3.86
N GLY A 22 12.37 -29.68 3.99
CA GLY A 22 12.51 -28.59 3.02
C GLY A 22 11.64 -28.76 1.76
N GLU A 23 10.65 -29.66 1.79
CA GLU A 23 9.70 -29.86 0.69
C GLU A 23 8.89 -28.58 0.44
N GLY A 24 8.76 -28.19 -0.82
CA GLY A 24 8.07 -26.95 -1.22
C GLY A 24 8.86 -25.65 -1.01
N LEU A 25 10.06 -25.70 -0.44
CA LEU A 25 10.89 -24.51 -0.20
C LEU A 25 11.49 -23.99 -1.51
N LEU A 26 11.49 -22.66 -1.71
CA LEU A 26 12.13 -22.04 -2.87
C LEU A 26 13.64 -22.22 -2.83
N ASP A 27 14.27 -22.32 -4.01
CA ASP A 27 15.71 -22.55 -4.14
C ASP A 27 16.54 -21.43 -3.49
N ALA A 28 16.04 -20.19 -3.49
CA ALA A 28 16.67 -19.04 -2.85
C ALA A 28 16.97 -19.29 -1.35
N PHE A 29 16.12 -20.03 -0.64
CA PHE A 29 16.30 -20.31 0.80
C PHE A 29 17.40 -21.33 1.11
N TYR A 30 17.92 -22.03 0.10
CA TYR A 30 19.09 -22.90 0.26
C TYR A 30 20.42 -22.12 0.17
N GLU A 31 20.38 -20.85 -0.25
CA GLU A 31 21.54 -19.97 -0.34
C GLU A 31 21.88 -19.30 1.01
N ASP A 32 22.93 -18.48 1.01
CA ASP A 32 23.28 -17.66 2.19
C ASP A 32 22.73 -16.23 1.99
N PRO A 33 21.78 -15.77 2.82
CA PRO A 33 21.15 -14.45 2.67
C PRO A 33 22.15 -13.30 2.80
N ARG A 34 23.32 -13.51 3.40
CA ARG A 34 24.35 -12.45 3.55
C ARG A 34 24.92 -12.06 2.20
N VAL A 35 25.12 -13.02 1.31
CA VAL A 35 25.67 -12.81 -0.05
C VAL A 35 24.61 -12.91 -1.15
N PHE A 36 23.43 -13.45 -0.85
CA PHE A 36 22.32 -13.59 -1.79
C PHE A 36 21.98 -12.25 -2.47
N ARG A 37 21.76 -12.33 -3.78
CA ARG A 37 21.24 -11.27 -4.64
C ARG A 37 20.19 -11.90 -5.55
N GLY A 38 19.00 -11.30 -5.56
CA GLY A 38 17.94 -11.69 -6.48
C GLY A 38 18.41 -11.63 -7.92
N LYS A 39 17.93 -12.55 -8.74
CA LYS A 39 18.12 -12.44 -10.19
C LYS A 39 17.20 -11.35 -10.71
N PRO A 40 17.74 -10.27 -11.33
CA PRO A 40 16.91 -9.25 -11.93
C PRO A 40 16.11 -9.84 -13.09
N GLY A 41 14.89 -9.37 -13.29
CA GLY A 41 14.11 -9.63 -14.49
C GLY A 41 14.69 -8.91 -15.72
N LYS A 42 14.01 -9.02 -16.87
CA LYS A 42 14.44 -8.40 -18.14
C LYS A 42 14.66 -6.89 -18.06
N ARG A 43 13.88 -6.19 -17.23
CA ARG A 43 14.00 -4.74 -17.03
C ARG A 43 15.06 -4.35 -15.98
N GLY A 44 15.85 -5.30 -15.47
CA GLY A 44 16.81 -5.04 -14.40
C GLY A 44 16.18 -4.92 -13.00
N GLN A 45 14.88 -5.12 -12.90
CA GLN A 45 14.13 -4.97 -11.65
C GLN A 45 14.16 -6.27 -10.83
N ILE A 46 14.24 -6.13 -9.52
CA ILE A 46 14.16 -7.22 -8.55
C ILE A 46 12.92 -6.98 -7.68
N HIS A 47 12.03 -7.98 -7.63
CA HIS A 47 10.83 -7.96 -6.80
C HIS A 47 10.94 -8.93 -5.63
N ALA A 48 10.20 -8.66 -4.55
CA ALA A 48 9.97 -9.60 -3.45
C ALA A 48 11.25 -10.29 -2.93
N TRP A 49 12.22 -9.48 -2.51
CA TRP A 49 13.56 -9.87 -2.04
C TRP A 49 14.43 -10.62 -3.07
N GLY A 50 13.94 -10.80 -4.30
CA GLY A 50 14.55 -11.64 -5.32
C GLY A 50 14.27 -13.13 -5.16
N LEU A 51 13.24 -13.50 -4.40
CA LEU A 51 12.92 -14.91 -4.09
C LEU A 51 12.26 -15.63 -5.26
N TYR A 52 11.50 -14.91 -6.08
CA TYR A 52 10.63 -15.46 -7.10
C TYR A 52 11.27 -15.30 -8.49
N PRO A 53 11.06 -16.27 -9.40
CA PRO A 53 11.43 -16.10 -10.79
C PRO A 53 10.58 -15.01 -11.45
N HIS A 54 11.14 -14.39 -12.48
CA HIS A 54 10.42 -13.45 -13.35
C HIS A 54 10.13 -14.18 -14.67
N PRO A 55 8.89 -14.59 -14.95
CA PRO A 55 8.51 -15.01 -16.28
C PRO A 55 8.74 -13.88 -17.30
N ASP A 56 9.01 -14.32 -18.52
CA ASP A 56 9.63 -13.53 -19.57
C ASP A 56 8.73 -12.44 -20.20
N GLU A 57 7.41 -12.49 -20.00
CA GLU A 57 6.45 -11.65 -20.73
C GLU A 57 6.12 -10.32 -20.03
N ASP A 58 5.90 -10.32 -18.71
CA ASP A 58 5.39 -9.13 -17.98
C ASP A 58 6.38 -8.52 -16.99
N ASN A 59 7.55 -9.14 -16.79
CA ASN A 59 8.54 -8.76 -15.78
C ASN A 59 7.98 -8.68 -14.34
N LEU A 60 6.83 -9.31 -14.09
CA LEU A 60 6.23 -9.45 -12.76
C LEU A 60 6.65 -10.78 -12.13
N PRO A 61 6.83 -10.86 -10.81
CA PRO A 61 7.16 -12.10 -10.13
C PRO A 61 6.00 -13.10 -10.22
N GLU A 62 6.31 -14.35 -10.52
CA GLU A 62 5.33 -15.43 -10.48
C GLU A 62 5.26 -16.01 -9.06
N TYR A 63 4.11 -15.83 -8.41
CA TYR A 63 3.86 -16.39 -7.08
C TYR A 63 3.17 -17.76 -7.19
N ASP A 64 3.90 -18.83 -6.91
CA ASP A 64 3.29 -20.16 -6.72
C ASP A 64 2.64 -20.23 -5.33
N VAL A 65 1.43 -19.68 -5.26
CA VAL A 65 0.65 -19.58 -4.02
C VAL A 65 0.27 -20.98 -3.53
N MET A 66 -0.09 -21.89 -4.43
CA MET A 66 -0.52 -23.24 -4.04
C MET A 66 0.60 -24.01 -3.35
N LYS A 67 1.81 -24.01 -3.92
CA LYS A 67 2.97 -24.64 -3.31
C LYS A 67 3.35 -24.00 -1.98
N THR A 68 3.27 -22.67 -1.90
CA THR A 68 3.56 -21.94 -0.66
C THR A 68 2.53 -22.27 0.44
N MET A 69 1.25 -22.32 0.09
CA MET A 69 0.17 -22.71 1.01
C MET A 69 0.32 -24.15 1.50
N GLN A 70 0.62 -25.09 0.60
CA GLN A 70 0.87 -26.49 0.96
C GLN A 70 2.01 -26.62 1.97
N ARG A 71 3.13 -25.91 1.73
CA ARG A 71 4.26 -25.89 2.66
C ARG A 71 3.89 -25.26 4.00
N MET A 72 3.18 -24.13 3.98
CA MET A 72 2.73 -23.47 5.20
C MET A 72 1.82 -24.40 6.02
N MET A 73 0.84 -25.05 5.39
CA MET A 73 -0.05 -26.01 6.04
C MET A 73 0.71 -27.20 6.66
N ALA A 74 1.72 -27.72 5.97
CA ALA A 74 2.53 -28.84 6.43
C ALA A 74 3.47 -28.47 7.59
N THR A 75 3.93 -27.21 7.64
CA THR A 75 5.00 -26.79 8.56
C THR A 75 4.52 -25.87 9.69
N GLN A 76 3.31 -25.31 9.63
CA GLN A 76 2.79 -24.36 10.63
C GLN A 76 2.86 -24.90 12.07
N MET A 77 2.54 -26.18 12.29
CA MET A 77 2.59 -26.80 13.61
C MET A 77 4.02 -27.09 14.06
N ILE A 78 4.96 -27.25 13.13
CA ILE A 78 6.39 -27.50 13.44
C ILE A 78 7.04 -26.20 13.93
N TYR A 79 6.70 -25.07 13.31
CA TYR A 79 7.31 -23.76 13.58
C TYR A 79 6.43 -22.82 14.42
N HIS A 80 5.39 -23.31 15.11
CA HIS A 80 4.52 -22.46 15.95
C HIS A 80 5.25 -21.75 17.11
N LYS A 81 6.40 -22.27 17.54
CA LYS A 81 7.23 -21.74 18.66
C LYS A 81 8.60 -21.19 18.24
N GLN A 82 8.94 -21.23 16.95
CA GLN A 82 10.27 -20.86 16.46
C GLN A 82 10.19 -20.34 15.03
N ASP A 83 11.21 -19.62 14.58
CA ASP A 83 11.20 -19.07 13.23
C ASP A 83 11.32 -20.17 12.17
N SER A 84 10.44 -20.11 11.17
CA SER A 84 10.52 -20.95 9.97
C SER A 84 11.80 -20.62 9.17
N PRO A 85 12.26 -21.53 8.29
CA PRO A 85 13.45 -21.30 7.46
C PRO A 85 13.33 -20.02 6.63
N GLU A 86 12.14 -19.74 6.12
CA GLU A 86 11.83 -18.53 5.34
C GLU A 86 12.00 -17.29 6.22
N ARG A 87 11.40 -17.28 7.43
CA ARG A 87 11.57 -16.16 8.38
C ARG A 87 13.01 -15.95 8.79
N GLN A 88 13.77 -17.02 9.04
CA GLN A 88 15.21 -16.92 9.36
C GLN A 88 15.98 -16.22 8.23
N PHE A 89 15.72 -16.59 6.98
CA PHE A 89 16.36 -16.00 5.80
C PHE A 89 15.97 -14.53 5.61
N ILE A 90 14.67 -14.21 5.68
CA ILE A 90 14.19 -12.84 5.50
C ILE A 90 14.65 -11.93 6.64
N ASN A 91 14.74 -12.41 7.88
CA ASN A 91 15.30 -11.65 8.99
C ASN A 91 16.75 -11.25 8.75
N ALA A 92 17.55 -12.13 8.13
CA ALA A 92 18.93 -11.81 7.75
C ALA A 92 19.00 -10.75 6.63
N LEU A 93 18.12 -10.82 5.62
CA LEU A 93 18.03 -9.79 4.58
C LEU A 93 17.61 -8.43 5.14
N LYS A 94 16.60 -8.42 6.01
CA LYS A 94 16.11 -7.21 6.70
C LYS A 94 17.19 -6.57 7.56
N GLU A 95 17.99 -7.37 8.27
CA GLU A 95 19.09 -6.84 9.08
C GLU A 95 20.21 -6.25 8.21
N ARG A 96 20.57 -6.92 7.11
CA ARG A 96 21.54 -6.39 6.13
C ARG A 96 21.07 -5.03 5.60
N LYS A 97 19.82 -4.95 5.12
CA LYS A 97 19.26 -3.71 4.57
C LYS A 97 19.09 -2.62 5.62
N ARG A 98 18.75 -2.98 6.86
CA ARG A 98 18.71 -2.02 7.97
C ARG A 98 20.06 -1.35 8.20
N LYS A 99 21.16 -2.10 8.16
CA LYS A 99 22.52 -1.55 8.29
C LYS A 99 22.88 -0.64 7.12
N GLU A 100 22.53 -1.06 5.90
CA GLU A 100 22.72 -0.26 4.69
C GLU A 100 21.98 1.08 4.77
N LEU A 101 20.68 1.06 5.08
CA LEU A 101 19.86 2.27 5.19
C LEU A 101 20.24 3.17 6.38
N ALA A 102 20.84 2.59 7.43
CA ALA A 102 21.37 3.36 8.56
C ALA A 102 22.68 4.08 8.22
N ALA A 103 23.46 3.54 7.28
CA ALA A 103 24.71 4.13 6.79
C ALA A 103 24.51 5.00 5.54
N LEU A 104 23.31 5.01 4.95
CA LEU A 104 22.97 5.75 3.74
C LEU A 104 22.99 7.26 4.00
N ASP A 105 23.81 7.99 3.24
CA ASP A 105 23.69 9.44 3.12
C ASP A 105 22.57 9.80 2.14
N LEU A 106 21.66 10.65 2.60
CA LEU A 106 20.54 11.13 1.79
C LEU A 106 20.90 12.36 0.97
N GLU A 107 22.04 13.02 1.21
CA GLU A 107 22.47 14.21 0.46
C GLU A 107 21.39 15.33 0.43
N GLY A 108 20.56 15.38 1.46
CA GLY A 108 19.44 16.30 1.59
C GLY A 108 18.20 15.95 0.74
N ARG A 109 18.14 14.76 0.10
CA ARG A 109 16.95 14.29 -0.64
C ARG A 109 15.68 14.26 0.22
N ASP A 110 15.81 14.09 1.54
CA ASP A 110 14.71 14.18 2.50
C ASP A 110 14.09 15.58 2.62
N LYS A 111 14.82 16.63 2.22
CA LYS A 111 14.37 18.03 2.26
C LYS A 111 13.94 18.56 0.89
N ARG A 112 14.09 17.76 -0.16
CA ARG A 112 13.76 18.11 -1.53
C ARG A 112 12.39 17.57 -1.90
N ASP A 113 11.70 18.31 -2.76
CA ASP A 113 10.53 17.81 -3.43
C ASP A 113 10.94 16.99 -4.64
N VAL A 114 10.07 16.07 -5.02
CA VAL A 114 10.28 15.16 -6.13
C VAL A 114 8.99 15.10 -6.93
N ILE A 115 9.13 15.17 -8.26
CA ILE A 115 8.04 14.84 -9.17
C ILE A 115 8.11 13.34 -9.41
N ILE A 116 7.02 12.66 -9.04
CA ILE A 116 6.86 11.23 -9.25
C ILE A 116 5.76 10.97 -10.28
N ARG A 117 5.94 9.92 -11.07
CA ARG A 117 4.89 9.38 -11.93
C ARG A 117 4.54 7.97 -11.48
N ILE A 118 3.28 7.76 -11.14
CA ILE A 118 2.75 6.47 -10.71
C ILE A 118 1.91 5.94 -11.86
N TYR A 119 2.17 4.73 -12.34
CA TYR A 119 1.35 4.08 -13.36
C TYR A 119 1.03 2.65 -12.99
N LEU A 120 -0.13 2.19 -13.45
CA LEU A 120 -0.58 0.82 -13.26
C LEU A 120 0.06 -0.09 -14.32
N VAL A 121 0.88 -1.04 -13.88
CA VAL A 121 1.62 -1.96 -14.76
C VAL A 121 0.64 -2.91 -15.44
N GLY A 122 0.83 -3.16 -16.73
CA GLY A 122 0.03 -4.10 -17.51
C GLY A 122 -1.31 -3.56 -18.03
N VAL A 123 -1.68 -2.31 -17.72
CA VAL A 123 -2.92 -1.67 -18.21
C VAL A 123 -2.58 -0.59 -19.24
N ASN A 124 -2.60 -0.99 -20.51
CA ASN A 124 -2.13 -0.18 -21.63
C ASN A 124 -3.22 0.04 -22.68
N ASP A 125 -3.15 1.16 -23.41
CA ASP A 125 -4.01 1.41 -24.56
C ASP A 125 -3.54 0.60 -25.78
N ALA A 126 -4.29 0.69 -26.88
CA ALA A 126 -3.96 -0.03 -28.11
C ALA A 126 -2.62 0.38 -28.73
N GLN A 127 -2.02 1.50 -28.31
CA GLN A 127 -0.70 1.96 -28.74
C GLN A 127 0.41 1.53 -27.76
N GLY A 128 0.06 0.83 -26.67
CA GLY A 128 1.01 0.38 -25.66
C GLY A 128 1.34 1.41 -24.59
N ASN A 129 0.63 2.56 -24.54
CA ASN A 129 0.87 3.57 -23.50
C ASN A 129 0.05 3.24 -22.24
N PRO A 130 0.55 3.59 -21.03
CA PRO A 130 -0.21 3.40 -19.80
C PRO A 130 -1.57 4.13 -19.84
N ARG A 131 -2.67 3.41 -19.59
CA ARG A 131 -4.02 4.02 -19.52
C ARG A 131 -4.26 4.76 -18.22
N ILE A 132 -3.68 4.25 -17.13
CA ILE A 132 -3.97 4.73 -15.78
C ILE A 132 -2.65 5.16 -15.13
N TRP A 133 -2.51 6.47 -14.91
CA TRP A 133 -1.34 7.05 -14.26
C TRP A 133 -1.63 8.40 -13.60
N ARG A 134 -0.77 8.80 -12.67
CA ARG A 134 -0.81 10.07 -11.92
C ARG A 134 0.59 10.67 -11.87
N ARG A 135 0.68 11.99 -11.99
CA ARG A 135 1.92 12.75 -11.87
C ARG A 135 1.78 13.73 -10.71
N LEU A 136 2.66 13.60 -9.72
CA LEU A 136 2.55 14.26 -8.43
C LEU A 136 3.85 14.95 -8.05
N ARG A 137 3.76 16.11 -7.43
CA ARG A 137 4.85 16.68 -6.62
C ARG A 137 4.66 16.23 -5.17
N VAL A 138 5.69 15.67 -4.56
CA VAL A 138 5.68 15.25 -3.14
C VAL A 138 7.04 15.54 -2.50
N SER A 139 7.09 15.62 -1.17
CA SER A 139 8.37 15.73 -0.45
C SER A 139 9.08 14.37 -0.37
N GLY A 140 10.38 14.31 -0.64
CA GLY A 140 11.20 13.11 -0.40
C GLY A 140 11.24 12.68 1.07
N GLY A 141 11.02 13.60 2.01
CA GLY A 141 10.97 13.35 3.45
C GLY A 141 9.67 12.73 3.96
N ILE A 142 8.68 12.51 3.10
CA ILE A 142 7.42 11.87 3.50
C ILE A 142 7.67 10.40 3.88
N LYS A 143 7.05 9.95 4.98
CA LYS A 143 7.10 8.54 5.38
C LYS A 143 6.30 7.66 4.42
N LEU A 144 6.79 6.43 4.17
CA LEU A 144 6.13 5.50 3.25
C LEU A 144 4.69 5.17 3.69
N SER A 145 4.48 5.00 4.99
CA SER A 145 3.13 4.77 5.53
C SER A 145 2.18 5.94 5.29
N VAL A 146 2.71 7.17 5.28
CA VAL A 146 1.93 8.40 5.11
C VAL A 146 1.65 8.66 3.64
N ILE A 147 2.64 8.53 2.75
CA ILE A 147 2.42 8.70 1.31
C ILE A 147 1.42 7.67 0.78
N GLN A 148 1.44 6.42 1.27
CA GLN A 148 0.43 5.44 0.88
C GLN A 148 -0.97 5.86 1.32
N ASP A 149 -1.16 6.12 2.62
CA ASP A 149 -2.49 6.36 3.20
C ASP A 149 -3.08 7.71 2.78
N LYS A 150 -2.23 8.74 2.69
CA LYS A 150 -2.66 10.13 2.48
C LYS A 150 -2.54 10.63 1.05
N VAL A 151 -1.78 9.96 0.20
CA VAL A 151 -1.46 10.46 -1.15
C VAL A 151 -1.82 9.42 -2.21
N ILE A 152 -1.12 8.29 -2.26
CA ILE A 152 -1.25 7.33 -3.36
C ILE A 152 -2.66 6.74 -3.39
N ALA A 153 -3.17 6.22 -2.27
CA ALA A 153 -4.52 5.67 -2.21
C ALA A 153 -5.60 6.68 -2.69
N PRO A 154 -5.72 7.89 -2.10
CA PRO A 154 -6.76 8.84 -2.51
C PRO A 154 -6.57 9.42 -3.92
N VAL A 155 -5.33 9.66 -4.38
CA VAL A 155 -5.06 10.20 -5.72
C VAL A 155 -5.38 9.16 -6.81
N MET A 156 -4.97 7.91 -6.60
CA MET A 156 -5.33 6.84 -7.52
C MET A 156 -6.85 6.68 -7.56
N GLY A 157 -7.48 6.66 -6.38
CA GLY A 157 -8.91 6.40 -6.18
C GLY A 157 -9.19 5.10 -5.42
N TRP A 158 -8.20 4.58 -4.70
CA TRP A 158 -8.34 3.42 -3.82
C TRP A 158 -8.96 3.80 -2.48
N VAL A 159 -9.64 2.84 -1.85
CA VAL A 159 -10.20 3.02 -0.50
C VAL A 159 -9.08 2.94 0.54
N ARG A 160 -8.94 3.99 1.34
CA ARG A 160 -7.97 4.02 2.44
C ARG A 160 -8.25 2.90 3.44
N ASN A 161 -7.18 2.29 3.94
CA ASN A 161 -7.23 1.22 4.95
C ASN A 161 -8.01 -0.03 4.54
N PHE A 162 -8.18 -0.32 3.24
CA PHE A 162 -8.98 -1.45 2.80
C PHE A 162 -8.16 -2.73 2.61
N HIS A 163 -7.07 -2.64 1.85
CA HIS A 163 -6.17 -3.75 1.57
C HIS A 163 -4.75 -3.51 2.10
N CYS A 164 -3.95 -4.59 2.17
CA CYS A 164 -2.53 -4.50 2.45
C CYS A 164 -1.75 -4.00 1.22
N TYR A 165 -0.52 -3.56 1.45
CA TYR A 165 0.37 -3.07 0.41
C TYR A 165 1.85 -3.26 0.78
N PHE A 166 2.73 -3.08 -0.19
CA PHE A 166 4.14 -2.76 0.07
C PHE A 166 4.73 -1.90 -1.05
N PHE A 167 5.79 -1.19 -0.70
CA PHE A 167 6.75 -0.63 -1.65
C PHE A 167 7.91 -1.60 -1.83
N THR A 168 8.45 -1.68 -3.04
CA THR A 168 9.63 -2.47 -3.37
C THR A 168 10.69 -1.56 -3.94
N GLN A 169 11.88 -1.56 -3.34
CA GLN A 169 13.05 -0.96 -3.97
C GLN A 169 13.55 -1.89 -5.08
N LEU A 170 13.26 -1.56 -6.33
CA LEU A 170 13.47 -2.46 -7.48
C LEU A 170 14.95 -2.75 -7.77
N SER A 171 15.88 -1.98 -7.21
CA SER A 171 17.32 -2.22 -7.35
C SER A 171 17.82 -3.45 -6.60
N ASP A 172 17.13 -3.88 -5.53
CA ASP A 172 17.55 -5.01 -4.70
C ASP A 172 16.40 -5.91 -4.20
N GLY A 173 15.16 -5.56 -4.49
CA GLY A 173 13.97 -6.30 -4.10
C GLY A 173 13.52 -6.08 -2.66
N THR A 174 14.13 -5.16 -1.91
CA THR A 174 13.73 -4.87 -0.53
C THR A 174 12.28 -4.42 -0.48
N MET A 175 11.51 -5.01 0.43
CA MET A 175 10.10 -4.70 0.63
C MET A 175 9.88 -3.85 1.88
N PHE A 176 8.98 -2.87 1.79
CA PHE A 176 8.55 -1.99 2.88
C PHE A 176 7.02 -1.96 2.96
N GLY A 177 6.44 -2.30 4.10
CA GLY A 177 4.98 -2.38 4.24
C GLY A 177 4.51 -2.21 5.69
N PRO A 178 3.19 -2.24 5.92
CA PRO A 178 2.61 -2.02 7.23
C PRO A 178 2.81 -3.24 8.13
N LYS A 179 3.63 -3.10 9.18
CA LYS A 179 3.95 -4.24 10.09
C LYS A 179 2.74 -4.74 10.89
N ASP A 180 1.81 -3.84 11.21
CA ASP A 180 0.67 -4.12 12.09
C ASP A 180 -0.67 -4.10 11.33
N SER A 181 -0.65 -4.22 9.99
CA SER A 181 -1.87 -4.36 9.20
C SER A 181 -2.64 -5.62 9.59
N ASP A 182 -3.95 -5.51 9.82
CA ASP A 182 -4.84 -6.66 10.02
C ASP A 182 -5.79 -6.89 8.82
N ALA A 183 -5.47 -6.30 7.66
CA ALA A 183 -6.20 -6.54 6.43
C ALA A 183 -6.21 -8.05 6.09
N VAL A 184 -7.35 -8.53 5.58
CA VAL A 184 -7.59 -9.98 5.36
C VAL A 184 -6.59 -10.55 4.36
N ASP A 185 -6.33 -9.81 3.29
CA ASP A 185 -5.40 -10.17 2.23
C ASP A 185 -3.96 -10.34 2.74
N ARG A 186 -3.55 -9.57 3.76
CA ARG A 186 -2.26 -9.76 4.42
C ARG A 186 -2.12 -11.19 4.96
N PHE A 187 -3.08 -11.65 5.77
CA PHE A 187 -2.99 -12.97 6.41
C PHE A 187 -3.04 -14.10 5.39
N SER A 188 -3.86 -13.95 4.35
CA SER A 188 -4.06 -14.95 3.31
C SER A 188 -2.85 -15.10 2.39
N TRP A 189 -2.13 -14.00 2.11
CA TRP A 189 -1.16 -13.97 1.00
C TRP A 189 0.27 -13.59 1.42
N GLN A 190 0.52 -13.16 2.66
CA GLN A 190 1.85 -12.71 3.12
C GLN A 190 2.97 -13.73 2.82
N ASN A 191 2.73 -15.01 3.12
CA ASN A 191 3.73 -16.06 2.87
C ASN A 191 3.98 -16.29 1.38
N SER A 192 2.95 -16.08 0.54
CA SER A 192 3.02 -16.32 -0.90
C SER A 192 3.68 -15.19 -1.69
N ILE A 193 3.79 -14.00 -1.12
CA ILE A 193 4.33 -12.82 -1.84
C ILE A 193 5.74 -12.43 -1.38
N GLY A 194 6.07 -12.53 -0.10
CA GLY A 194 7.38 -12.07 0.38
C GLY A 194 7.75 -12.45 1.81
N TYR A 195 6.88 -13.18 2.51
CA TYR A 195 6.99 -13.67 3.89
C TYR A 195 7.05 -12.59 4.97
N ASP A 196 7.84 -11.52 4.79
CA ASP A 196 7.94 -10.40 5.71
C ASP A 196 8.56 -9.18 4.99
N TRP A 197 8.41 -7.99 5.58
CA TRP A 197 8.87 -6.71 5.03
C TRP A 197 9.47 -5.81 6.12
N MET A 198 10.15 -4.76 5.69
CA MET A 198 10.60 -3.69 6.57
C MET A 198 9.41 -2.77 6.93
N PRO A 199 9.35 -2.22 8.15
CA PRO A 199 8.23 -1.39 8.57
C PRO A 199 8.28 -0.03 7.85
N ASP A 200 7.29 0.21 6.99
CA ASP A 200 7.08 1.43 6.18
C ASP A 200 7.10 2.74 6.99
N ASP A 201 6.62 2.73 8.23
CA ASP A 201 6.55 3.89 9.12
C ASP A 201 7.92 4.41 9.60
N LYS A 202 8.97 3.58 9.44
CA LYS A 202 10.33 3.96 9.78
C LYS A 202 11.07 4.63 8.64
N TYR A 203 10.66 4.41 7.39
CA TYR A 203 11.41 4.84 6.20
C TYR A 203 10.70 5.97 5.44
N MET A 204 11.49 6.78 4.74
CA MET A 204 11.05 7.91 3.91
C MET A 204 11.14 7.55 2.43
N LEU A 205 10.41 8.27 1.58
CA LEU A 205 10.49 8.10 0.13
C LEU A 205 11.93 8.29 -0.39
N ALA A 206 12.65 9.28 0.12
CA ALA A 206 14.05 9.60 -0.22
C ALA A 206 15.06 8.46 0.04
N GLN A 207 14.68 7.41 0.78
CA GLN A 207 15.52 6.23 1.01
C GLN A 207 15.38 5.18 -0.09
N LEU A 208 14.37 5.28 -0.94
CA LEU A 208 14.05 4.28 -1.97
C LEU A 208 14.57 4.67 -3.37
N TYR A 209 15.15 5.86 -3.52
CA TYR A 209 15.75 6.33 -4.76
C TYR A 209 17.03 7.12 -4.49
N ALA A 210 17.90 7.17 -5.50
CA ALA A 210 19.15 7.93 -5.50
C ALA A 210 19.15 9.06 -6.54
N LYS A 211 18.55 8.83 -7.71
CA LYS A 211 18.58 9.72 -8.86
C LYS A 211 17.27 9.74 -9.65
N GLU A 212 17.15 10.70 -10.56
CA GLU A 212 16.09 10.74 -11.57
C GLU A 212 16.15 9.48 -12.47
N GLY A 213 14.97 8.97 -12.84
CA GLY A 213 14.78 7.71 -13.57
C GLY A 213 14.78 6.46 -12.70
N ASP A 214 15.09 6.55 -11.40
CA ASP A 214 14.92 5.41 -10.48
C ASP A 214 13.44 5.02 -10.36
N GLN A 215 13.20 3.73 -10.20
CA GLN A 215 11.85 3.16 -10.13
C GLN A 215 11.61 2.42 -8.81
N ILE A 216 10.42 2.61 -8.25
CA ILE A 216 9.95 1.98 -7.02
C ILE A 216 8.69 1.18 -7.36
N GLY A 217 8.66 -0.10 -7.01
CA GLY A 217 7.44 -0.91 -7.14
C GLY A 217 6.47 -0.59 -6.02
N TYR A 218 5.16 -0.62 -6.31
CA TYR A 218 4.11 -0.50 -5.31
C TYR A 218 3.03 -1.54 -5.60
N LEU A 219 2.90 -2.54 -4.71
CA LEU A 219 1.81 -3.51 -4.77
C LEU A 219 0.71 -3.06 -3.82
N TYR A 220 -0.50 -2.88 -4.35
CA TYR A 220 -1.73 -2.67 -3.59
C TYR A 220 -2.63 -3.87 -3.76
N ASP A 221 -3.26 -4.32 -2.67
CA ASP A 221 -4.09 -5.53 -2.61
C ASP A 221 -3.32 -6.81 -2.90
N PHE A 222 -3.09 -7.61 -1.88
CA PHE A 222 -2.37 -8.88 -2.05
C PHE A 222 -3.21 -9.97 -2.72
N GLY A 223 -4.54 -9.84 -2.71
CA GLY A 223 -5.44 -10.73 -3.42
C GLY A 223 -5.36 -10.48 -4.93
N ASP A 224 -5.80 -9.29 -5.35
CA ASP A 224 -5.86 -8.91 -6.77
C ASP A 224 -4.49 -8.60 -7.37
N LYS A 225 -3.54 -8.13 -6.55
CA LYS A 225 -2.16 -7.77 -6.95
C LYS A 225 -2.12 -6.63 -7.97
N TRP A 226 -2.62 -5.45 -7.56
CA TRP A 226 -2.48 -4.23 -8.36
C TRP A 226 -1.04 -3.71 -8.32
N PHE A 227 -0.26 -4.07 -9.34
CA PHE A 227 1.12 -3.62 -9.48
C PHE A 227 1.20 -2.22 -10.08
N HIS A 228 1.87 -1.34 -9.35
CA HIS A 228 2.21 -0.01 -9.83
C HIS A 228 3.72 0.14 -9.86
N GLU A 229 4.19 1.00 -10.75
CA GLU A 229 5.55 1.51 -10.75
C GLU A 229 5.51 3.02 -10.51
N ILE A 230 6.39 3.48 -9.62
CA ILE A 230 6.59 4.88 -9.27
C ILE A 230 7.96 5.27 -9.81
N GLU A 231 7.97 6.11 -10.83
CA GLU A 231 9.17 6.69 -11.42
C GLU A 231 9.51 8.02 -10.76
N ILE A 232 10.79 8.23 -10.45
CA ILE A 232 11.34 9.51 -10.02
C ILE A 232 11.64 10.35 -11.26
N GLU A 233 10.68 11.17 -11.71
CA GLU A 233 10.85 11.96 -12.94
C GLU A 233 11.84 13.12 -12.74
N LYS A 234 11.73 13.83 -11.61
CA LYS A 234 12.54 15.03 -11.34
C LYS A 234 12.78 15.23 -9.86
N ILE A 235 14.01 15.51 -9.47
CA ILE A 235 14.37 15.91 -8.10
C ILE A 235 14.49 17.43 -8.07
N ILE A 236 13.61 18.10 -7.33
CA ILE A 236 13.56 19.56 -7.27
C ILE A 236 14.68 20.06 -6.33
N PRO A 237 15.41 21.13 -6.70
CA PRO A 237 16.38 21.75 -5.82
C PRO A 237 15.77 22.16 -4.47
N GLN A 238 16.56 22.17 -3.40
CA GLN A 238 16.04 22.39 -2.04
C GLN A 238 15.45 23.80 -1.89
N GLU A 239 16.02 24.78 -2.57
CA GLU A 239 15.59 26.18 -2.63
C GLU A 239 14.22 26.39 -3.28
N GLU A 240 13.84 25.49 -4.20
CA GLU A 240 12.53 25.48 -4.86
C GLU A 240 11.52 24.56 -4.15
N SER A 241 11.98 23.80 -3.15
CA SER A 241 11.19 22.80 -2.42
C SER A 241 10.44 23.42 -1.25
N ASP A 242 9.13 23.25 -1.23
CA ASP A 242 8.25 23.76 -0.19
C ASP A 242 7.55 22.64 0.60
N GLY A 243 7.62 21.40 0.11
CA GLY A 243 6.95 20.24 0.69
C GLY A 243 5.48 20.15 0.35
N HIS A 244 4.98 20.97 -0.57
CA HIS A 244 3.59 20.92 -0.99
C HIS A 244 3.32 19.68 -1.84
N ILE A 245 2.26 18.96 -1.49
CA ILE A 245 1.74 17.86 -2.29
C ILE A 245 0.76 18.42 -3.31
N GLU A 246 1.08 18.21 -4.58
CA GLU A 246 0.32 18.74 -5.70
C GLU A 246 0.10 17.64 -6.75
N ILE A 247 -1.12 17.56 -7.27
CA ILE A 247 -1.43 16.72 -8.43
C ILE A 247 -1.17 17.57 -9.66
N LEU A 248 -0.19 17.16 -10.48
CA LEU A 248 0.23 17.92 -11.66
C LEU A 248 -0.53 17.48 -12.92
N ASP A 249 -0.77 16.17 -13.05
CA ASP A 249 -1.46 15.58 -14.21
C ASP A 249 -1.91 14.14 -13.92
N GLY A 250 -2.73 13.57 -14.80
CA GLY A 250 -3.10 12.16 -14.76
C GLY A 250 -4.00 11.74 -15.91
N LYS A 251 -4.13 10.43 -16.09
CA LYS A 251 -5.02 9.81 -17.09
C LYS A 251 -5.67 8.57 -16.50
N GLY A 252 -6.90 8.28 -16.92
CA GLY A 252 -7.61 7.06 -16.57
C GLY A 252 -8.17 7.06 -15.14
N MET A 253 -9.37 6.49 -15.02
CA MET A 253 -10.03 6.25 -13.76
C MET A 253 -9.30 5.16 -12.97
N CYS A 254 -9.47 5.14 -11.65
CA CYS A 254 -9.00 4.00 -10.84
C CYS A 254 -9.73 2.73 -11.29
N PRO A 255 -9.10 1.55 -11.31
CA PRO A 255 -9.87 0.32 -11.36
C PRO A 255 -10.85 0.24 -10.18
N GLY A 256 -11.93 -0.52 -10.34
CA GLY A 256 -12.80 -0.83 -9.21
C GLY A 256 -12.05 -1.71 -8.20
N GLU A 257 -12.32 -1.52 -6.91
CA GLU A 257 -11.84 -2.47 -5.88
C GLU A 257 -12.36 -3.88 -6.17
N ASN A 258 -11.52 -4.91 -5.97
CA ASN A 258 -11.81 -6.33 -6.19
C ASN A 258 -12.07 -6.73 -7.67
N MET A 259 -11.40 -6.07 -8.63
CA MET A 259 -11.50 -6.36 -10.07
C MET A 259 -10.35 -7.25 -10.62
N HIS A 260 -9.84 -8.16 -9.79
CA HIS A 260 -8.96 -9.26 -10.18
C HIS A 260 -7.60 -8.87 -10.76
N GLY A 261 -7.10 -7.67 -10.47
CA GLY A 261 -5.74 -7.26 -10.79
C GLY A 261 -5.53 -6.71 -12.20
N SER A 262 -4.30 -6.27 -12.46
CA SER A 262 -3.99 -5.44 -13.63
C SER A 262 -4.20 -6.13 -14.98
N LEU A 263 -3.79 -7.39 -15.14
CA LEU A 263 -3.89 -8.09 -16.43
C LEU A 263 -5.35 -8.36 -16.81
N GLN A 264 -6.13 -8.89 -15.86
CA GLN A 264 -7.55 -9.15 -16.02
C GLN A 264 -8.32 -7.86 -16.26
N TYR A 265 -7.97 -6.78 -15.56
CA TYR A 265 -8.58 -5.48 -15.80
C TYR A 265 -8.23 -4.89 -17.16
N ASN A 266 -7.01 -5.11 -17.66
CA ASN A 266 -6.63 -4.71 -19.01
C ASN A 266 -7.48 -5.43 -20.07
N ASP A 267 -7.70 -6.73 -19.91
CA ASP A 267 -8.59 -7.49 -20.79
C ASP A 267 -10.05 -7.05 -20.64
N PHE A 268 -10.49 -6.77 -19.41
CA PHE A 268 -11.80 -6.16 -19.15
C PHE A 268 -11.98 -4.85 -19.92
N LEU A 269 -10.97 -3.98 -19.96
CA LEU A 269 -11.01 -2.73 -20.69
C LEU A 269 -11.00 -2.94 -22.21
N LYS A 270 -10.22 -3.89 -22.75
CA LYS A 270 -10.27 -4.24 -24.18
C LYS A 270 -11.66 -4.74 -24.60
N GLU A 271 -12.27 -5.58 -23.77
CA GLU A 271 -13.65 -6.02 -23.98
C GLU A 271 -14.62 -4.84 -23.89
N LEU A 272 -14.43 -3.92 -22.93
CA LEU A 272 -15.25 -2.73 -22.80
C LEU A 272 -15.15 -1.84 -24.05
N ASP A 273 -13.96 -1.65 -24.62
CA ASP A 273 -13.74 -0.80 -25.78
C ASP A 273 -14.45 -1.38 -27.02
N SER A 274 -14.37 -2.71 -27.21
CA SER A 274 -14.95 -3.43 -28.35
C SER A 274 -16.44 -3.78 -28.21
N ALA A 275 -17.00 -3.65 -27.00
CA ALA A 275 -18.37 -4.05 -26.69
C ALA A 275 -19.48 -3.20 -27.34
N SER A 276 -20.66 -3.83 -27.51
CA SER A 276 -21.91 -3.15 -27.88
C SER A 276 -22.36 -2.16 -26.79
N PRO A 277 -23.20 -1.15 -27.12
CA PRO A 277 -23.66 -0.17 -26.13
C PRO A 277 -24.30 -0.76 -24.87
N ALA A 278 -25.09 -1.84 -25.03
CA ALA A 278 -25.70 -2.54 -23.90
C ALA A 278 -24.66 -3.21 -23.00
N LYS A 279 -23.69 -3.92 -23.59
CA LYS A 279 -22.62 -4.59 -22.82
C LYS A 279 -21.65 -3.59 -22.19
N LYS A 280 -21.41 -2.45 -22.85
CA LYS A 280 -20.70 -1.30 -22.26
C LYS A 280 -21.40 -0.79 -21.00
N ALA A 281 -22.72 -0.62 -21.04
CA ALA A 281 -23.47 -0.16 -19.87
C ALA A 281 -23.40 -1.16 -18.70
N GLU A 282 -23.48 -2.46 -18.97
CA GLU A 282 -23.32 -3.53 -17.97
C GLU A 282 -21.94 -3.50 -17.30
N LYS A 283 -20.87 -3.52 -18.09
CA LYS A 283 -19.48 -3.46 -17.57
C LYS A 283 -19.20 -2.17 -16.80
N LYS A 284 -19.74 -1.03 -17.22
CA LYS A 284 -19.63 0.21 -16.46
C LYS A 284 -20.36 0.14 -15.12
N ARG A 285 -21.50 -0.56 -15.04
CA ARG A 285 -22.20 -0.79 -13.76
C ARG A 285 -21.38 -1.68 -12.84
N GLU A 286 -20.68 -2.68 -13.37
CA GLU A 286 -19.78 -3.54 -12.60
C GLU A 286 -18.71 -2.71 -11.88
N ILE A 287 -18.01 -1.82 -12.60
CA ILE A 287 -17.06 -0.89 -11.99
C ILE A 287 -17.74 0.00 -10.94
N LEU A 288 -18.90 0.57 -11.27
CA LEU A 288 -19.59 1.52 -10.40
C LEU A 288 -20.18 0.87 -9.14
N SER A 289 -20.29 -0.45 -9.11
CA SER A 289 -20.73 -1.22 -7.94
C SER A 289 -19.60 -1.43 -6.92
N CYS A 290 -18.34 -1.24 -7.32
CA CYS A 290 -17.18 -1.43 -6.47
C CYS A 290 -17.14 -0.40 -5.32
N PRO A 291 -16.60 -0.78 -4.14
CA PRO A 291 -16.50 0.09 -2.96
C PRO A 291 -15.97 1.52 -3.21
N ASN A 292 -14.96 1.69 -4.06
CA ASN A 292 -14.39 3.00 -4.37
C ASN A 292 -15.27 3.90 -5.25
N TYR A 293 -16.33 3.37 -5.85
CA TYR A 293 -17.24 4.10 -6.74
C TYR A 293 -18.62 4.36 -6.14
N LYS A 294 -18.88 3.96 -4.89
CA LYS A 294 -20.17 4.18 -4.22
C LYS A 294 -20.60 5.66 -4.20
N GLU A 295 -19.64 6.58 -4.09
CA GLU A 295 -19.90 8.03 -4.06
C GLU A 295 -19.91 8.68 -5.46
N PHE A 296 -19.76 7.92 -6.55
CA PHE A 296 -19.73 8.48 -7.90
C PHE A 296 -21.03 9.22 -8.26
N GLY A 297 -22.17 8.70 -7.81
CA GLY A 297 -23.47 9.39 -7.83
C GLY A 297 -24.03 9.77 -9.22
N LYS A 298 -23.37 9.34 -10.30
CA LYS A 298 -23.73 9.65 -11.70
C LYS A 298 -24.09 8.37 -12.47
N PRO A 299 -24.93 8.46 -13.51
CA PRO A 299 -25.31 7.30 -14.30
C PRO A 299 -24.11 6.69 -15.06
N PRO A 300 -24.13 5.38 -15.38
CA PRO A 300 -23.06 4.71 -16.12
C PRO A 300 -22.76 5.33 -17.50
N SER A 301 -23.71 6.05 -18.10
CA SER A 301 -23.49 6.78 -19.36
C SER A 301 -22.41 7.87 -19.25
N LEU A 302 -22.25 8.48 -18.07
CA LEU A 302 -21.25 9.52 -17.80
C LEU A 302 -19.92 8.96 -17.30
N PHE A 303 -19.84 7.65 -17.04
CA PHE A 303 -18.59 7.02 -16.65
C PHE A 303 -17.69 6.81 -17.87
N ASN A 304 -16.49 7.41 -17.84
CA ASN A 304 -15.46 7.23 -18.85
C ASN A 304 -14.19 6.69 -18.19
N PRO A 305 -13.77 5.44 -18.47
CA PRO A 305 -12.60 4.83 -17.84
C PRO A 305 -11.28 5.52 -18.20
N ASP A 306 -11.20 6.25 -19.31
CA ASP A 306 -9.96 6.94 -19.73
C ASP A 306 -9.85 8.38 -19.19
N ALA A 307 -10.93 8.91 -18.61
CA ALA A 307 -10.94 10.25 -18.04
C ALA A 307 -10.19 10.29 -16.70
N PHE A 308 -9.60 11.45 -16.39
CA PHE A 308 -9.08 11.75 -15.06
C PHE A 308 -9.59 13.13 -14.63
N ASP A 309 -10.32 13.19 -13.52
CA ASP A 309 -10.79 14.44 -12.92
C ASP A 309 -9.82 14.87 -11.83
N ILE A 310 -8.95 15.83 -12.17
CA ILE A 310 -7.95 16.36 -11.24
C ILE A 310 -8.59 17.11 -10.06
N THR A 311 -9.77 17.70 -10.24
CA THR A 311 -10.48 18.43 -9.18
C THR A 311 -10.96 17.44 -8.14
N GLN A 312 -11.65 16.39 -8.57
CA GLN A 312 -12.11 15.33 -7.67
C GLN A 312 -10.93 14.63 -6.97
N ALA A 313 -9.83 14.37 -7.69
CA ALA A 313 -8.64 13.79 -7.07
C ALA A 313 -8.02 14.71 -6.00
N THR A 314 -8.00 16.03 -6.25
CA THR A 314 -7.52 17.03 -5.30
C THR A 314 -8.42 17.11 -4.05
N GLU A 315 -9.74 16.99 -4.22
CA GLU A 315 -10.68 16.92 -3.10
C GLU A 315 -10.46 15.66 -2.24
N ARG A 316 -10.26 14.49 -2.87
CA ARG A 316 -9.90 13.25 -2.15
C ARG A 316 -8.60 13.40 -1.38
N LEU A 317 -7.58 14.00 -2.00
CA LEU A 317 -6.30 14.30 -1.35
C LEU A 317 -6.48 15.23 -0.15
N ALA A 318 -7.21 16.34 -0.30
CA ALA A 318 -7.47 17.28 0.78
C ALA A 318 -8.26 16.65 1.94
N SER A 319 -9.25 15.81 1.63
CA SER A 319 -10.00 15.03 2.63
C SER A 319 -9.09 14.05 3.38
N ALA A 320 -8.19 13.37 2.67
CA ALA A 320 -7.21 12.48 3.29
C ALA A 320 -6.24 13.27 4.20
N LEU A 321 -5.66 14.37 3.73
CA LEU A 321 -4.74 15.21 4.51
C LEU A 321 -5.40 15.83 5.76
N SER A 322 -6.70 16.13 5.70
CA SER A 322 -7.46 16.71 6.81
C SER A 322 -8.01 15.70 7.82
N SER A 323 -7.79 14.40 7.60
CA SER A 323 -8.17 13.32 8.53
C SER A 323 -6.97 12.75 9.29
N THR A 324 -7.21 11.98 10.35
CA THR A 324 -6.14 11.22 11.01
C THR A 324 -5.66 10.06 10.13
N ASN A 325 -4.47 9.55 10.39
CA ASN A 325 -3.96 8.36 9.71
C ASN A 325 -4.89 7.16 9.96
N SER A 326 -4.97 6.30 8.96
CA SER A 326 -5.71 5.05 9.07
C SER A 326 -5.12 4.14 10.15
N VAL A 327 -5.97 3.50 10.96
CA VAL A 327 -5.54 2.52 11.96
C VAL A 327 -5.32 1.18 11.27
N ARG A 328 -4.05 0.88 10.99
CA ARG A 328 -3.65 -0.32 10.24
C ARG A 328 -4.07 -1.63 10.91
N SER A 329 -4.10 -1.68 12.23
CA SER A 329 -4.57 -2.84 13.00
C SER A 329 -6.11 -2.92 13.12
N GLY A 330 -6.81 -2.28 12.20
CA GLY A 330 -8.26 -2.29 12.11
C GLY A 330 -8.73 -1.81 10.74
N ALA A 331 -8.17 -2.43 9.70
CA ALA A 331 -8.52 -2.26 8.29
C ALA A 331 -10.01 -2.44 8.04
N LYS A 332 -10.55 -1.81 7.00
CA LYS A 332 -11.96 -1.96 6.61
C LYS A 332 -12.24 -3.41 6.26
N ILE A 333 -13.26 -3.98 6.88
CA ILE A 333 -13.72 -5.34 6.61
C ILE A 333 -15.24 -5.36 6.55
N TYR A 334 -15.76 -6.14 5.61
CA TYR A 334 -17.19 -6.46 5.59
C TYR A 334 -17.45 -7.64 6.52
N THR A 335 -18.42 -7.51 7.41
CA THR A 335 -18.77 -8.54 8.38
C THR A 335 -20.22 -8.91 8.25
N MET A 336 -20.46 -10.18 8.00
CA MET A 336 -21.78 -10.80 8.11
C MET A 336 -21.94 -11.33 9.54
N PRO A 337 -22.90 -10.82 10.32
CA PRO A 337 -23.11 -11.30 11.67
C PRO A 337 -23.58 -12.77 11.65
N ILE A 338 -22.90 -13.63 12.42
CA ILE A 338 -23.19 -15.06 12.55
C ILE A 338 -24.33 -15.28 13.58
N ALA A 339 -24.49 -14.34 14.52
CA ALA A 339 -25.57 -14.33 15.51
C ALA A 339 -26.10 -12.90 15.72
N PRO A 340 -27.31 -12.71 16.28
CA PRO A 340 -27.87 -11.38 16.55
C PRO A 340 -27.10 -10.59 17.63
N THR A 341 -26.34 -11.28 18.50
CA THR A 341 -25.62 -10.68 19.62
C THR A 341 -24.24 -10.20 19.20
N GLU A 342 -23.87 -8.98 19.59
CA GLU A 342 -22.56 -8.39 19.24
C GLU A 342 -21.37 -9.17 19.79
N GLU A 343 -21.54 -9.86 20.92
CA GLU A 343 -20.47 -10.62 21.60
C GLU A 343 -19.84 -11.73 20.75
N PHE A 344 -20.61 -12.33 19.84
CA PHE A 344 -20.13 -13.39 18.95
C PHE A 344 -19.50 -12.84 17.65
N ASN A 345 -19.81 -11.60 17.28
CA ASN A 345 -19.36 -11.00 16.02
C ASN A 345 -18.21 -10.01 16.21
N ASP A 346 -17.98 -9.51 17.43
CA ASP A 346 -16.97 -8.50 17.74
C ASP A 346 -15.68 -9.13 18.29
N HIS A 347 -14.84 -9.60 17.36
CA HIS A 347 -13.50 -10.08 17.70
C HIS A 347 -12.45 -8.96 17.79
N ARG A 348 -12.80 -7.72 17.39
CA ARG A 348 -11.84 -6.61 17.26
C ARG A 348 -11.86 -5.64 18.43
N SER A 349 -12.94 -5.56 19.21
CA SER A 349 -12.97 -4.71 20.40
C SER A 349 -11.96 -5.13 21.48
N LYS A 350 -11.61 -6.43 21.53
CA LYS A 350 -10.60 -7.01 22.43
C LYS A 350 -9.17 -6.73 21.95
N GLY A 351 -8.82 -5.46 21.75
CA GLY A 351 -7.50 -5.07 21.26
C GLY A 351 -7.30 -3.58 20.96
N LEU A 352 -8.35 -2.77 21.13
CA LEU A 352 -8.29 -1.33 20.86
C LEU A 352 -7.31 -0.62 21.79
N LYS A 353 -6.41 0.17 21.21
CA LYS A 353 -5.52 1.06 21.96
C LYS A 353 -6.33 2.26 22.49
N LYS A 354 -5.78 2.96 23.49
CA LYS A 354 -6.40 4.15 24.08
C LYS A 354 -6.75 5.18 22.99
N GLY A 355 -8.03 5.56 22.90
CA GLY A 355 -8.54 6.53 21.94
C GLY A 355 -8.97 5.95 20.59
N GLN A 356 -8.94 4.61 20.42
CA GLN A 356 -9.48 3.94 19.25
C GLN A 356 -10.92 3.48 19.48
N THR A 357 -11.74 3.57 18.43
CA THR A 357 -13.13 3.12 18.41
C THR A 357 -13.42 2.39 17.11
N ILE A 358 -14.35 1.45 17.13
CA ILE A 358 -14.81 0.78 15.91
C ILE A 358 -15.98 1.57 15.33
N MET A 359 -15.85 1.99 14.09
CA MET A 359 -16.93 2.57 13.31
C MET A 359 -17.61 1.46 12.51
N LYS A 360 -18.93 1.30 12.67
CA LYS A 360 -19.74 0.35 11.91
C LYS A 360 -20.71 1.11 11.01
N ASN A 361 -20.73 0.76 9.73
CA ASN A 361 -21.65 1.29 8.73
C ASN A 361 -22.46 0.12 8.17
N ASN A 362 -23.75 0.05 8.52
CA ASN A 362 -24.65 -1.00 8.05
C ASN A 362 -24.87 -0.87 6.54
N VAL A 363 -25.01 -2.01 5.86
CA VAL A 363 -25.44 -2.06 4.47
C VAL A 363 -26.88 -2.52 4.45
N ASP A 364 -27.78 -1.69 3.93
CA ASP A 364 -29.24 -1.89 4.04
C ASP A 364 -29.73 -3.18 3.35
N GLU A 365 -28.96 -3.75 2.42
CA GLU A 365 -29.40 -4.86 1.56
C GLU A 365 -29.13 -6.27 2.12
N ASP A 366 -28.09 -6.47 2.95
CA ASP A 366 -27.56 -7.82 3.25
C ASP A 366 -27.46 -8.17 4.75
N HIS A 367 -28.03 -7.37 5.66
CA HIS A 367 -27.86 -7.51 7.12
C HIS A 367 -26.39 -7.50 7.63
N GLY A 368 -25.42 -7.29 6.73
CA GLY A 368 -24.02 -7.11 7.06
C GLY A 368 -23.66 -5.64 7.27
N TYR A 369 -22.45 -5.43 7.78
CA TYR A 369 -21.92 -4.09 8.02
C TYR A 369 -20.45 -4.00 7.66
N TRP A 370 -20.05 -2.84 7.18
CA TRP A 370 -18.65 -2.46 7.11
C TRP A 370 -18.18 -2.02 8.49
N GLN A 371 -17.02 -2.50 8.92
CA GLN A 371 -16.38 -2.01 10.13
C GLN A 371 -14.93 -1.62 9.89
N GLU A 372 -14.50 -0.58 10.60
CA GLU A 372 -13.10 -0.17 10.66
C GLU A 372 -12.75 0.39 12.04
N THR A 373 -11.48 0.33 12.41
CA THR A 373 -11.00 1.04 13.59
C THR A 373 -10.58 2.45 13.21
N VAL A 374 -11.09 3.43 13.94
CA VAL A 374 -10.71 4.83 13.82
C VAL A 374 -10.03 5.30 15.10
N SER A 375 -9.11 6.24 14.97
CA SER A 375 -8.46 6.88 16.12
C SER A 375 -9.06 8.27 16.34
N GLY A 376 -9.58 8.53 17.53
CA GLY A 376 -9.92 9.88 17.99
C GLY A 376 -8.70 10.64 18.55
N GLY A 377 -7.54 9.98 18.68
CA GLY A 377 -6.29 10.61 19.09
C GLY A 377 -5.56 11.30 17.94
N SER A 378 -4.68 12.25 18.27
CA SER A 378 -3.76 12.85 17.31
C SER A 378 -2.74 11.83 16.81
N ASP A 379 -2.38 11.91 15.54
CA ASP A 379 -1.29 11.12 14.99
C ASP A 379 0.05 11.47 15.65
N LYS A 380 1.01 10.54 15.58
CA LYS A 380 2.38 10.83 16.00
C LYS A 380 2.96 11.87 15.05
N LYS A 381 3.54 12.95 15.56
CA LYS A 381 4.12 14.02 14.75
C LYS A 381 5.07 13.56 13.63
N LYS A 382 5.85 12.51 13.85
CA LYS A 382 6.76 11.92 12.85
C LYS A 382 6.05 11.23 11.68
N GLU A 383 4.79 10.85 11.88
CA GLU A 383 3.89 10.23 10.89
C GLU A 383 2.78 11.22 10.47
N SER A 384 2.91 12.51 10.81
CA SER A 384 1.95 13.55 10.48
C SER A 384 2.47 14.47 9.39
N VAL A 385 1.53 15.00 8.61
CA VAL A 385 1.76 16.01 7.58
C VAL A 385 0.88 17.22 7.83
N CYS A 386 1.20 18.35 7.22
CA CYS A 386 0.32 19.50 7.25
C CYS A 386 -1.00 19.19 6.54
N ALA A 387 -2.12 19.39 7.22
CA ALA A 387 -3.44 19.12 6.65
C ALA A 387 -3.83 20.00 5.45
N SER A 388 -3.18 21.15 5.29
CA SER A 388 -3.45 22.06 4.17
C SER A 388 -2.59 21.78 2.94
N CYS A 389 -1.32 21.43 3.13
CA CYS A 389 -0.37 21.35 2.02
C CYS A 389 0.35 20.01 1.89
N GLY A 390 0.24 19.11 2.87
CA GLY A 390 0.89 17.79 2.84
C GLY A 390 2.37 17.78 3.27
N LYS A 391 2.96 18.93 3.61
CA LYS A 391 4.37 19.02 4.05
C LYS A 391 4.65 18.16 5.28
N PRO A 392 5.64 17.23 5.23
CA PRO A 392 6.13 16.58 6.43
C PRO A 392 6.90 17.59 7.27
N GLY A 393 6.54 17.75 8.54
CA GLY A 393 7.19 18.71 9.45
C GLY A 393 7.72 18.10 10.74
N GLY A 394 7.43 16.82 11.02
CA GLY A 394 7.84 16.17 12.25
C GLY A 394 7.48 17.00 13.48
N GLU A 395 8.47 17.27 14.34
CA GLU A 395 8.28 18.04 15.58
C GLU A 395 7.88 19.51 15.36
N ALA A 396 8.16 20.09 14.18
CA ALA A 396 7.88 21.49 13.88
C ALA A 396 6.40 21.77 13.57
N LEU A 397 5.58 20.72 13.39
CA LEU A 397 4.16 20.89 13.13
C LEU A 397 3.41 21.42 14.37
N LYS A 398 2.54 22.40 14.14
CA LYS A 398 1.66 23.00 15.14
C LYS A 398 0.31 22.30 15.13
N VAL A 399 -0.15 21.87 16.30
CA VAL A 399 -1.45 21.22 16.48
C VAL A 399 -2.58 22.26 16.54
N CYS A 400 -3.75 21.90 16.03
CA CYS A 400 -4.95 22.70 16.20
C CYS A 400 -5.31 22.86 17.69
N GLY A 401 -5.41 24.08 18.19
CA GLY A 401 -5.79 24.34 19.58
C GLY A 401 -7.21 23.89 19.96
N GLY A 402 -8.08 23.68 18.96
CA GLY A 402 -9.46 23.21 19.15
C GLY A 402 -9.55 21.70 19.36
N CYS A 403 -9.38 20.92 18.27
CA CYS A 403 -9.52 19.47 18.32
C CYS A 403 -8.26 18.73 18.78
N ARG A 404 -7.08 19.37 18.74
CA ARG A 404 -5.76 18.77 19.01
C ARG A 404 -5.40 17.55 18.15
N GLN A 405 -6.16 17.23 17.12
CA GLN A 405 -5.92 16.09 16.22
C GLN A 405 -5.12 16.49 14.98
N ILE A 406 -5.49 17.61 14.35
CA ILE A 406 -4.96 18.04 13.06
C ILE A 406 -3.75 18.96 13.22
N MET A 407 -2.79 18.85 12.30
CA MET A 407 -1.51 19.55 12.37
C MET A 407 -1.23 20.44 11.14
N TYR A 408 -0.47 21.51 11.35
CA TYR A 408 -0.14 22.53 10.36
C TYR A 408 1.34 22.92 10.42
N CYS A 409 1.95 23.18 9.27
CA CYS A 409 3.33 23.69 9.23
C CYS A 409 3.43 25.19 9.53
N SER A 410 2.35 25.95 9.32
CA SER A 410 2.30 27.39 9.58
C SER A 410 0.91 27.87 10.06
N PRO A 411 0.83 28.99 10.81
CA PRO A 411 -0.44 29.63 11.15
C PRO A 411 -1.27 30.04 9.93
N GLU A 412 -0.63 30.37 8.82
CA GLU A 412 -1.26 30.78 7.56
C GLU A 412 -2.04 29.60 6.97
N HIS A 413 -1.41 28.42 6.90
CA HIS A 413 -2.07 27.18 6.46
C HIS A 413 -3.20 26.77 7.40
N GLN A 414 -3.06 27.00 8.70
CA GLN A 414 -4.16 26.77 9.63
C GLN A 414 -5.37 27.67 9.33
N LYS A 415 -5.16 28.97 9.06
CA LYS A 415 -6.24 29.92 8.72
C LYS A 415 -6.91 29.57 7.40
N ALA A 416 -6.13 29.22 6.38
CA ALA A 416 -6.63 28.81 5.08
C ALA A 416 -7.52 27.57 5.20
N HIS A 417 -7.00 26.50 5.83
CA HIS A 417 -7.74 25.26 6.03
C HIS A 417 -8.96 25.42 6.96
N TRP A 418 -8.87 26.30 7.98
CA TRP A 418 -9.99 26.64 8.86
C TRP A 418 -11.21 27.13 8.08
N THR A 419 -10.98 28.03 7.13
CA THR A 419 -12.04 28.67 6.35
C THR A 419 -12.65 27.69 5.35
N ALA A 420 -11.83 26.85 4.70
CA ALA A 420 -12.27 25.93 3.68
C ALA A 420 -13.06 24.73 4.22
N VAL A 421 -12.51 24.01 5.21
CA VAL A 421 -13.02 22.68 5.60
C VAL A 421 -13.04 22.49 7.12
N HIS A 422 -11.96 22.85 7.81
CA HIS A 422 -11.74 22.40 9.19
C HIS A 422 -12.74 22.97 10.19
N LYS A 423 -13.33 24.16 9.95
CA LYS A 423 -14.35 24.73 10.86
C LYS A 423 -15.54 23.79 11.08
N LYS A 424 -15.93 22.99 10.06
CA LYS A 424 -17.02 22.01 10.16
C LYS A 424 -16.59 20.70 10.84
N GLN A 425 -15.33 20.31 10.63
CA GLN A 425 -14.76 19.06 11.16
C GLN A 425 -14.27 19.19 12.61
N CYS A 426 -13.88 20.40 13.02
CA CYS A 426 -13.35 20.67 14.36
C CYS A 426 -14.50 20.60 15.37
N THR A 427 -14.70 19.42 15.94
CA THR A 427 -15.63 19.20 17.04
C THR A 427 -15.14 19.96 18.28
N ARG A 428 -15.75 21.13 18.53
CA ARG A 428 -15.57 21.88 19.80
C ARG A 428 -15.95 21.07 21.04
N ASN A 429 -16.54 19.88 20.89
CA ASN A 429 -16.96 19.01 21.99
C ASN A 429 -15.79 18.47 22.83
N PHE A 430 -14.56 18.39 22.30
CA PHE A 430 -13.40 17.93 23.06
C PHE A 430 -12.79 19.00 24.01
N LEU A 431 -13.35 20.21 24.05
CA LEU A 431 -12.96 21.29 24.97
C LEU A 431 -13.89 21.44 26.18
N LYS A 432 -15.00 20.68 26.27
CA LYS A 432 -15.71 20.56 27.55
C LYS A 432 -14.92 19.59 28.41
N LYS A 433 -14.04 20.20 29.20
CA LYS A 433 -13.12 19.66 30.21
C LYS A 433 -13.53 18.35 30.84
#